data_AF-A0A7I5E7V2-F1
#
_entry.id   AF-A0A7I5E7V2-F1
#
_cell.length_a   1.000
_cell.length_b   1.000
_cell.length_c   1.000
_cell.angle_alpha   90.00
_cell.angle_beta   90.00
_cell.angle_gamma   90.00
#
_symmetry.space_group_name_H-M   'P 1'
#
loop_
_entity.id
_entity.type
_entity.pdbx_description
1 polymer ?
#
loop_
_entity_poly.entity_id
_entity_poly.type
_entity_poly.pdbx_seq_one_letter_code
_entity_poly.pdbx_strand_id
1 'polypeptide(L)'
;MDKTAFRAVLLHEFKLGRTTKDAATNISVVWGEGTASERMVRRWFQKFRSGDGPMEDEGRVGRPSSVDHDVLLRAVEENQPSRKGAKKMGVSHTVVAAHLEVLGIVKKLDK
;
A
#
# COMPACT_ATOMS: atom_id res chain seq x y z
N MET A 1 6.88 -16.87 -12.00
CA MET A 1 7.56 -15.60 -12.31
C MET A 1 7.33 -14.63 -11.18
N ASP A 2 8.37 -13.96 -10.67
CA ASP A 2 8.18 -12.91 -9.67
C ASP A 2 7.56 -11.63 -10.29
N LYS A 3 7.03 -10.74 -9.44
CA LYS A 3 6.32 -9.54 -9.90
C LYS A 3 7.20 -8.56 -10.65
N THR A 4 8.47 -8.44 -10.26
CA THR A 4 9.41 -7.48 -10.85
C THR A 4 9.82 -7.94 -12.24
N ALA A 5 10.14 -9.22 -12.41
CA ALA A 5 10.38 -9.86 -13.70
C ALA A 5 9.17 -9.75 -14.63
N PHE A 6 7.96 -9.95 -14.11
CA PHE A 6 6.74 -9.80 -14.90
C PHE A 6 6.55 -8.37 -15.41
N ARG A 7 6.83 -7.36 -14.58
CA ARG A 7 6.76 -5.94 -14.96
C ARG A 7 7.83 -5.56 -15.97
N ALA A 8 9.03 -6.12 -15.85
CA ALA A 8 10.10 -5.92 -16.82
C ALA A 8 9.71 -6.45 -18.22
N VAL A 9 9.07 -7.63 -18.27
CA VAL A 9 8.53 -8.19 -19.53
C VAL A 9 7.43 -7.30 -20.10
N LEU A 10 6.49 -6.83 -19.28
CA LEU A 10 5.45 -5.89 -19.73
C LEU A 10 6.04 -4.59 -20.29
N LEU A 11 7.07 -4.05 -19.64
CA LEU A 11 7.74 -2.84 -20.11
C LEU A 11 8.47 -3.09 -21.43
N HIS A 12 9.08 -4.26 -21.59
CA HIS A 12 9.71 -4.66 -22.85
C HIS A 12 8.70 -4.71 -24.00
N GLU A 13 7.58 -5.41 -23.83
CA GLU A 13 6.50 -5.48 -24.83
C GLU A 13 5.92 -4.09 -25.15
N PHE A 14 5.79 -3.21 -24.15
CA PHE A 14 5.36 -1.83 -24.34
C PHE A 14 6.36 -1.02 -25.18
N LYS A 15 7.66 -1.13 -24.89
CA LYS A 15 8.73 -0.45 -25.65
C LYS A 15 8.88 -0.98 -27.07
N LEU A 16 8.53 -2.25 -27.31
CA LEU A 16 8.40 -2.82 -28.66
C LEU A 16 7.18 -2.29 -29.44
N GLY A 17 6.31 -1.50 -28.80
CA GLY A 17 5.12 -0.93 -29.45
C GLY A 17 4.01 -1.96 -29.71
N ARG A 18 4.04 -3.12 -29.04
CA ARG A 18 3.01 -4.16 -29.20
C ARG A 18 1.65 -3.66 -28.71
N THR A 19 0.56 -4.22 -29.24
CA THR A 19 -0.77 -3.95 -28.68
C THR A 19 -0.96 -4.70 -27.36
N THR A 20 -1.95 -4.30 -26.55
CA THR A 20 -2.25 -4.98 -25.28
C THR A 20 -2.68 -6.43 -25.48
N LYS A 21 -3.36 -6.72 -26.59
CA LYS A 21 -3.77 -8.07 -26.97
C LYS A 21 -2.55 -8.91 -27.35
N ASP A 22 -1.69 -8.40 -28.23
CA ASP A 22 -0.50 -9.12 -28.67
C ASP A 22 0.43 -9.42 -27.51
N ALA A 23 0.70 -8.42 -26.65
CA ALA A 23 1.54 -8.60 -25.48
C ALA A 23 0.97 -9.65 -24.51
N ALA A 24 -0.35 -9.67 -24.26
CA ALA A 24 -0.98 -10.69 -23.43
C ALA A 24 -0.83 -12.10 -24.02
N THR A 25 -0.99 -12.22 -25.34
CA THR A 25 -0.78 -13.48 -26.06
C THR A 25 0.68 -13.93 -26.00
N ASN A 26 1.65 -13.06 -26.30
CA ASN A 26 3.08 -13.42 -26.29
C ASN A 26 3.51 -13.90 -24.90
N ILE A 27 3.08 -13.18 -23.85
CA ILE A 27 3.39 -13.55 -22.48
C ILE A 27 2.76 -14.91 -22.14
N SER A 28 1.50 -15.13 -22.51
CA SER A 28 0.85 -16.41 -22.24
C SER A 28 1.44 -17.57 -23.05
N VAL A 29 1.95 -17.32 -24.26
CA VAL A 29 2.66 -18.34 -25.07
C VAL A 29 3.96 -18.78 -24.40
N VAL A 30 4.73 -17.84 -23.84
CA VAL A 30 6.05 -18.14 -23.24
C VAL A 30 5.93 -18.72 -21.83
N TRP A 31 5.00 -18.20 -21.02
CA TRP A 31 4.92 -18.54 -19.59
C TRP A 31 3.69 -19.37 -19.20
N GLY A 32 2.81 -19.69 -20.15
CA GLY A 32 1.62 -20.51 -19.96
C GLY A 32 0.31 -19.72 -20.05
N GLU A 33 -0.74 -20.41 -20.49
CA GLU A 33 -2.07 -19.82 -20.64
C GLU A 33 -2.56 -19.23 -19.30
N GLY A 34 -3.13 -18.02 -19.36
CA GLY A 34 -3.61 -17.31 -18.18
C GLY A 34 -2.54 -16.52 -17.41
N THR A 35 -1.26 -16.61 -17.79
CA THR A 35 -0.21 -15.80 -17.17
C THR A 35 -0.46 -14.30 -17.30
N ALA A 36 -0.96 -13.85 -18.46
CA ALA A 36 -1.34 -12.47 -18.68
C ALA A 36 -2.72 -12.34 -19.29
N SER A 37 -3.59 -11.58 -18.62
CA SER A 37 -4.83 -11.12 -19.23
C SER A 37 -4.64 -9.77 -19.92
N GLU A 38 -5.36 -9.54 -21.03
CA GLU A 38 -5.33 -8.27 -21.74
C GLU A 38 -5.67 -7.08 -20.82
N ARG A 39 -6.61 -7.27 -19.89
CA ARG A 39 -6.99 -6.25 -18.90
C ARG A 39 -5.81 -5.86 -18.01
N MET A 40 -5.00 -6.83 -17.58
CA MET A 40 -3.81 -6.58 -16.76
C MET A 40 -2.74 -5.84 -17.57
N VAL A 41 -2.45 -6.30 -18.79
CA VAL A 41 -1.48 -5.65 -19.69
C VAL A 41 -1.89 -4.21 -19.98
N ARG A 42 -3.17 -3.97 -20.29
CA ARG A 42 -3.71 -2.62 -20.54
C ARG A 42 -3.49 -1.68 -19.36
N ARG A 43 -3.76 -2.12 -18.13
CA ARG A 43 -3.53 -1.30 -16.93
C ARG A 43 -2.07 -0.89 -16.80
N TRP A 44 -1.13 -1.82 -17.04
CA TRP A 44 0.30 -1.53 -16.99
C TRP A 44 0.75 -0.60 -18.11
N PHE A 45 0.27 -0.82 -19.33
CA PHE A 45 0.58 0.07 -20.45
C PHE A 45 0.05 1.49 -20.22
N GLN A 46 -1.10 1.65 -19.55
CA GLN A 46 -1.58 2.97 -19.14
C GLN A 46 -0.63 3.63 -18.14
N LYS A 47 -0.15 2.89 -17.13
CA LYS A 47 0.87 3.38 -16.18
C LYS A 47 2.18 3.78 -16.86
N PHE A 48 2.67 2.97 -17.80
CA PHE A 48 3.89 3.30 -18.54
C PHE A 48 3.74 4.56 -19.41
N ARG A 49 2.53 4.82 -19.94
CA ARG A 49 2.24 6.06 -20.67
C ARG A 49 2.19 7.29 -19.77
N SER A 50 1.72 7.16 -18.53
CA SER A 50 1.62 8.29 -17.59
C SER A 50 2.96 8.69 -16.98
N GLY A 51 4.05 7.95 -17.20
CA GLY A 51 5.33 8.16 -16.52
C GLY A 51 5.33 7.75 -15.05
N ASP A 52 4.15 7.66 -14.43
CA ASP A 52 3.89 7.07 -13.11
C ASP A 52 3.97 5.54 -13.14
N GLY A 53 5.14 5.00 -12.81
CA GLY A 53 5.23 3.58 -12.52
C GLY A 53 6.62 3.13 -12.12
N PRO A 54 7.00 3.20 -10.84
CA PRO A 54 8.10 2.37 -10.35
C PRO A 54 7.81 0.90 -10.71
N MET A 55 8.87 0.17 -11.09
CA MET A 55 8.80 -1.29 -11.30
C MET A 55 8.40 -2.03 -10.02
N GLU A 56 8.54 -1.39 -8.86
CA GLU A 56 8.16 -1.93 -7.56
C GLU A 56 6.78 -1.44 -7.13
N ASP A 57 6.11 -2.25 -6.31
CA ASP A 57 4.90 -1.75 -5.66
C ASP A 57 5.38 -0.67 -4.70
N GLU A 58 4.91 0.58 -4.88
CA GLU A 58 5.02 1.56 -3.80
C GLU A 58 4.44 0.91 -2.55
N GLY A 59 5.19 1.01 -1.45
CA GLY A 59 4.72 0.54 -0.15
C GLY A 59 3.30 1.06 0.02
N ARG A 60 2.34 0.16 0.29
CA ARG A 60 0.95 0.57 0.44
C ARG A 60 0.90 1.65 1.50
N VAL A 61 0.70 2.90 1.09
CA VAL A 61 0.34 3.96 2.02
C VAL A 61 -0.98 3.49 2.60
N GLY A 62 -0.94 3.09 3.87
CA GLY A 62 -2.11 2.59 4.57
C GLY A 62 -3.24 3.63 4.52
N ARG A 63 -4.43 3.24 4.96
CA ARG A 63 -5.51 4.22 5.17
C ARG A 63 -4.96 5.38 6.02
N PRO A 64 -5.09 6.63 5.57
CA PRO A 64 -4.68 7.79 6.38
C PRO A 64 -5.31 7.67 7.77
N SER A 65 -4.49 7.78 8.81
CA SER A 65 -4.97 7.73 10.18
C SER A 65 -5.83 8.96 10.48
N SER A 66 -6.98 8.77 11.11
CA SER A 66 -7.79 9.86 11.65
C SER A 66 -7.37 10.28 13.06
N VAL A 67 -6.24 9.76 13.56
CA VAL A 67 -5.72 10.05 14.89
C VAL A 67 -4.86 11.32 14.84
N ASP A 68 -5.32 12.33 15.57
CA ASP A 68 -4.54 13.54 15.84
C ASP A 68 -3.39 13.19 16.79
N HIS A 69 -2.15 13.30 16.30
CA HIS A 69 -0.95 12.93 17.05
C HIS A 69 -0.68 13.87 18.22
N ASP A 70 -0.98 15.17 18.08
CA ASP A 70 -0.74 16.15 19.14
C ASP A 70 -1.71 15.92 20.30
N VAL A 71 -2.98 15.62 19.97
CA VAL A 71 -3.99 15.25 20.97
C VAL A 71 -3.63 13.94 21.66
N LEU A 72 -3.09 12.97 20.92
CA LEU A 72 -2.63 11.69 21.47
C LEU A 72 -1.46 11.87 22.44
N LEU A 73 -0.43 12.62 22.03
CA LEU A 73 0.76 12.89 22.84
C LEU A 73 0.40 13.65 24.12
N ARG A 74 -0.42 14.70 24.02
CA ARG A 74 -0.90 15.43 25.20
C ARG A 74 -1.68 14.51 26.16
N ALA A 75 -2.50 13.60 25.64
CA ALA A 75 -3.22 12.64 26.48
C ALA A 75 -2.29 11.66 27.20
N VAL A 76 -1.17 11.27 26.57
CA VAL A 76 -0.11 10.45 27.18
C VAL A 76 0.61 11.23 28.28
N GLU A 77 1.03 12.47 28.02
CA GLU A 77 1.70 13.35 28.99
C GLU A 77 0.82 13.62 30.23
N GLU A 78 -0.48 13.86 30.01
CA GLU A 78 -1.47 14.04 31.08
C GLU A 78 -1.87 12.72 31.78
N ASN A 79 -1.19 11.59 31.47
CA ASN A 79 -1.47 10.24 31.97
C ASN A 79 -2.94 9.79 31.82
N GLN A 80 -3.67 10.36 30.84
CA GLN A 80 -5.08 10.08 30.67
C GLN A 80 -5.32 8.63 30.25
N PRO A 81 -6.45 8.03 30.66
CA PRO A 81 -6.88 6.76 30.09
C PRO A 81 -7.06 6.91 28.58
N SER A 82 -6.58 5.93 27.83
CA SER A 82 -6.73 5.82 26.37
C SER A 82 -8.19 5.99 25.91
N ARG A 83 -9.19 5.56 26.70
CA ARG A 83 -10.62 5.77 26.42
C ARG A 83 -11.00 7.25 26.34
N LYS A 84 -10.39 8.10 27.18
CA LYS A 84 -10.66 9.54 27.21
C LYS A 84 -10.04 10.25 26.00
N GLY A 85 -8.81 9.86 25.62
CA GLY A 85 -8.17 10.31 24.39
C GLY A 85 -8.95 9.89 23.14
N ALA A 86 -9.39 8.63 23.09
CA ALA A 86 -10.23 8.10 22.01
C ALA A 86 -11.52 8.92 21.83
N LYS A 87 -12.21 9.24 22.93
CA LYS A 87 -13.43 10.08 22.89
C LYS A 87 -13.15 11.49 22.37
N LYS A 88 -12.03 12.12 22.75
CA LYS A 88 -11.63 13.45 22.25
C LYS A 88 -11.37 13.44 20.74
N MET A 89 -10.75 12.36 20.24
CA MET A 89 -10.41 12.20 18.83
C MET A 89 -11.54 11.58 17.98
N GLY A 90 -12.68 11.23 18.59
CA GLY A 90 -13.79 10.57 17.88
C GLY A 90 -13.46 9.19 17.32
N VAL A 91 -12.39 8.54 17.79
CA VAL A 91 -11.94 7.22 17.32
C VAL A 91 -12.20 6.15 18.39
N SER A 92 -12.15 4.87 18.00
CA SER A 92 -12.25 3.80 18.98
C SER A 92 -10.98 3.71 19.84
N HIS A 93 -11.13 3.21 21.06
CA HIS A 93 -9.99 2.92 21.95
C HIS A 93 -8.95 1.98 21.31
N THR A 94 -9.40 1.03 20.48
CA THR A 94 -8.52 0.10 19.75
C THR A 94 -7.62 0.82 18.75
N VAL A 95 -8.12 1.86 18.06
CA VAL A 95 -7.32 2.67 17.13
C VAL A 95 -6.24 3.45 17.88
N VAL A 96 -6.57 3.99 19.05
CA VAL A 96 -5.63 4.69 19.94
C VAL A 96 -4.55 3.73 20.45
N ALA A 97 -4.93 2.54 20.91
CA ALA A 97 -3.98 1.54 21.41
C ALA A 97 -3.00 1.10 20.32
N ALA A 98 -3.50 0.82 19.10
CA ALA A 98 -2.66 0.47 17.97
C ALA A 98 -1.70 1.60 17.59
N HIS A 99 -2.13 2.86 17.65
CA HIS A 99 -1.25 4.01 17.42
C HIS A 99 -0.16 4.14 18.47
N LEU A 100 -0.49 3.95 19.76
CA LEU A 100 0.51 3.99 20.83
C LEU A 100 1.55 2.88 20.69
N GLU A 101 1.13 1.69 20.25
CA GLU A 101 2.03 0.57 19.96
C GLU A 101 2.99 0.89 18.80
N VAL A 102 2.48 1.47 17.69
CA VAL A 102 3.31 1.95 16.57
C VAL A 102 4.32 3.02 17.02
N LEU A 103 3.93 3.89 17.95
CA LEU A 103 4.80 4.92 18.52
C LEU A 103 5.76 4.38 19.59
N GLY A 104 5.69 3.10 19.95
CA GLY A 104 6.51 2.50 21.00
C GLY A 104 6.20 3.00 22.42
N ILE A 105 5.03 3.62 22.62
CA ILE A 105 4.61 4.17 23.90
C ILE A 105 3.89 3.08 24.69
N VAL A 106 4.60 2.50 25.66
CA VAL A 106 4.06 1.48 26.57
C VAL A 106 3.86 2.11 27.95
N LYS A 107 2.67 1.97 28.55
CA LYS A 107 2.48 2.37 29.95
C LYS A 107 3.31 1.44 30.84
N LYS A 108 4.28 2.01 31.57
CA LYS A 108 4.91 1.33 32.71
C LYS A 108 3.88 1.32 33.85
N LEU A 109 3.46 0.13 34.26
CA LEU A 109 2.75 -0.05 35.52
C LEU A 109 3.79 0.02 36.63
N ASP A 110 3.87 1.15 37.32
CA ASP A 110 4.50 1.17 38.64
C ASP A 110 3.58 0.41 39.61
N LYS A 111 4.18 -0.52 40.37
CA LYS A 111 3.52 -1.44 41.30
C LYS A 111 2.91 -0.75 42.49
#